data_AF-A0A8D8ZG12-F1
#
_entry.id   AF-A0A8D8ZG12-F1
#
_cell.length_a   1.000
_cell.length_b   1.000
_cell.length_c   1.000
_cell.angle_alpha   90.00
_cell.angle_beta   90.00
_cell.angle_gamma   90.00
#
_symmetry.space_group_name_H-M   'P 1'
#
loop_
_entity.id
_entity.type
_entity.pdbx_description
1 polymer ?
#
loop_
_entity_poly.entity_id
_entity_poly.type
_entity_poly.pdbx_seq_one_letter_code
_entity_poly.pdbx_strand_id
1 'polypeptide(L)'
;MQIARRIVQGNLLWKFRTQDLVISEARLFTSFQSTLCPPAESAYKPYTPRWGRSRVTPPPGAGNKFRPRGPRVYAPVRLKQSGPNGTMVLDSPEFRSCFTPELKSLAAIFTKHGYELRIAGGAVRDMLMGKKPHDIDFATNATPDQMKAMFAQERVRTFNEKGEKHGTVCARVGDKENFEITTLRIDVATDGRHAEVQFTEDWKVDANRRDLTVNSMFLGLDGTLYDYFNGYEDLKNGVCAFVGDPESRIQEDYLRILRYFR
;
A
#
# COMPACT_ATOMS: atom_id res chain seq x y z
N MET A 1 18.63 2.57 11.74
CA MET A 1 19.07 3.90 11.26
C MET A 1 20.22 3.86 10.26
N GLN A 2 21.32 3.12 10.47
CA GLN A 2 22.45 3.10 9.51
C GLN A 2 22.16 2.37 8.17
N ILE A 3 21.27 1.37 8.17
CA ILE A 3 20.88 0.63 6.94
C ILE A 3 20.06 1.53 6.00
N ALA A 4 19.08 2.26 6.54
CA ALA A 4 18.24 3.19 5.76
C ALA A 4 19.06 4.31 5.11
N ARG A 5 20.03 4.90 5.83
CA ARG A 5 20.93 5.93 5.26
C ARG A 5 21.83 5.40 4.14
N ARG A 6 22.27 4.14 4.21
CA ARG A 6 23.09 3.53 3.14
C ARG A 6 22.29 3.19 1.89
N ILE A 7 21.00 2.89 2.02
CA ILE A 7 20.11 2.61 0.88
C ILE A 7 19.85 3.90 0.08
N VAL A 8 19.68 5.04 0.76
CA VAL A 8 19.46 6.36 0.12
C VAL A 8 20.72 6.88 -0.60
N GLN A 9 21.93 6.58 -0.09
CA GLN A 9 23.18 7.04 -0.69
C GLN A 9 23.68 6.20 -1.88
N GLY A 10 23.05 5.06 -2.18
CA GLY A 10 23.35 4.26 -3.37
C GLY A 10 22.45 4.65 -4.53
N ASN A 11 23.01 5.02 -5.68
CA ASN A 11 22.32 5.23 -6.96
C ASN A 11 21.61 3.94 -7.45
N LEU A 12 20.57 3.49 -6.75
CA LEU A 12 19.66 2.45 -7.23
C LEU A 12 18.48 3.15 -7.92
N LEU A 13 18.38 2.98 -9.24
CA LEU A 13 17.18 3.33 -9.99
C LEU A 13 16.00 2.51 -9.46
N TRP A 14 15.07 3.17 -8.77
CA TRP A 14 13.94 2.57 -8.04
C TRP A 14 12.76 2.13 -8.94
N LYS A 15 13.04 1.56 -10.11
CA LYS A 15 12.02 0.90 -10.95
C LYS A 15 12.36 -0.58 -11.07
N PHE A 16 11.74 -1.40 -10.23
CA PHE A 16 11.89 -2.84 -10.31
C PHE A 16 10.64 -3.45 -10.94
N ARG A 17 10.80 -4.18 -12.05
CA ARG A 17 9.78 -5.13 -12.52
C ARG A 17 9.88 -6.38 -11.67
N THR A 18 8.73 -6.99 -11.38
CA THR A 18 8.63 -8.28 -10.64
C THR A 18 9.37 -9.45 -11.29
N GLN A 19 9.97 -9.27 -12.48
CA GLN A 19 10.74 -10.29 -13.21
C GLN A 19 12.25 -10.27 -12.91
N ASP A 20 12.80 -9.24 -12.27
CA ASP A 20 14.27 -9.09 -12.10
C ASP A 20 14.83 -9.68 -10.79
N LEU A 21 14.04 -10.50 -10.08
CA LEU A 21 14.44 -11.15 -8.83
C LEU A 21 15.09 -12.52 -9.09
N VAL A 22 16.38 -12.50 -9.45
CA VAL A 22 17.31 -13.60 -9.11
C VAL A 22 18.23 -13.07 -8.01
N ILE A 23 17.79 -13.15 -6.76
CA ILE A 23 18.64 -12.88 -5.60
C ILE A 23 19.61 -14.06 -5.44
N SER A 24 20.89 -13.82 -5.67
CA SER A 24 21.95 -14.66 -5.12
C SER A 24 22.15 -14.28 -3.65
N GLU A 25 21.63 -15.09 -2.73
CA GLU A 25 21.98 -15.02 -1.31
C GLU A 25 23.46 -15.39 -1.11
N ALA A 26 24.23 -14.55 -0.41
CA ALA A 26 25.33 -14.99 0.45
C ALA A 26 25.92 -13.83 1.30
N ARG A 27 25.94 -14.06 2.61
CA ARG A 27 26.79 -13.45 3.66
C ARG A 27 26.41 -12.08 4.23
N LEU A 28 25.54 -12.10 5.23
CA LEU A 28 25.57 -11.14 6.35
C LEU A 28 25.30 -11.88 7.67
N PHE A 29 26.22 -12.74 8.11
CA PHE A 29 26.25 -13.23 9.50
C PHE A 29 27.63 -13.83 9.81
N THR A 30 28.51 -13.01 10.40
CA THR A 30 29.70 -13.29 11.24
C THR A 30 30.43 -11.94 11.37
N SER A 31 30.90 -11.42 12.50
CA SER A 31 31.10 -11.91 13.86
C SER A 31 31.17 -10.72 14.82
N PHE A 32 30.75 -10.94 16.06
CA PHE A 32 30.92 -10.06 17.21
C PHE A 32 32.38 -10.13 17.75
N GLN A 33 32.79 -9.05 18.44
CA GLN A 33 33.91 -8.88 19.40
C GLN A 33 35.27 -8.26 18.98
N SER A 34 35.66 -7.36 19.92
CA SER A 34 36.96 -6.85 20.38
C SER A 34 37.66 -5.66 19.69
N THR A 35 37.54 -4.52 20.38
CA THR A 35 38.50 -3.42 20.48
C THR A 35 39.87 -3.88 21.02
N LEU A 36 40.97 -3.46 20.39
CA LEU A 36 42.23 -2.89 20.95
C LEU A 36 43.34 -2.88 19.84
N CYS A 37 44.06 -1.76 19.71
CA CYS A 37 45.15 -1.42 18.75
C CYS A 37 46.52 -2.08 19.10
N PRO A 38 47.67 -1.87 18.40
CA PRO A 38 48.06 -1.79 16.95
C PRO A 38 49.38 -2.64 16.68
N PRO A 39 50.35 -2.27 15.81
CA PRO A 39 50.43 -2.23 14.33
C PRO A 39 51.46 -3.24 13.72
N ALA A 40 51.39 -3.55 12.41
CA ALA A 40 52.57 -3.98 11.64
C ALA A 40 52.37 -3.88 10.13
N GLU A 41 53.38 -3.33 9.44
CA GLU A 41 53.56 -3.24 7.99
C GLU A 41 53.63 -4.63 7.31
N SER A 42 53.05 -4.79 6.12
CA SER A 42 53.80 -5.12 4.89
C SER A 42 52.88 -5.50 3.71
N ALA A 43 53.30 -5.04 2.53
CA ALA A 43 53.06 -5.60 1.20
C ALA A 43 51.60 -5.88 0.75
N TYR A 44 51.00 -4.87 0.12
CA TYR A 44 49.87 -5.06 -0.80
C TYR A 44 50.33 -5.81 -2.07
N LYS A 45 49.78 -7.00 -2.33
CA LYS A 45 49.67 -7.58 -3.68
C LYS A 45 48.19 -7.86 -3.98
N PRO A 46 47.62 -7.36 -5.08
CA PRO A 46 46.22 -7.64 -5.40
C PRO A 46 46.04 -9.11 -5.81
N TYR A 47 45.17 -9.81 -5.09
CA TYR A 47 44.75 -11.18 -5.39
C TYR A 47 43.63 -11.15 -6.44
N THR A 48 43.88 -11.71 -7.62
CA THR A 48 42.85 -11.98 -8.64
C THR A 48 42.28 -13.39 -8.41
N PRO A 49 40.98 -13.58 -8.11
CA PRO A 49 40.42 -14.92 -8.00
C PRO A 49 40.29 -15.57 -9.38
N ARG A 50 41.00 -16.68 -9.59
CA ARG A 50 40.72 -17.63 -10.68
C ARG A 50 39.44 -18.40 -10.32
N TRP A 51 38.35 -18.14 -11.04
CA TRP A 51 37.13 -18.95 -10.95
C TRP A 51 37.31 -20.27 -11.70
N GLY A 52 37.67 -21.33 -10.98
CA GLY A 52 37.55 -22.70 -11.48
C GLY A 52 36.07 -23.10 -11.55
N ARG A 53 35.58 -23.45 -12.75
CA ARG A 53 34.23 -24.03 -12.93
C ARG A 53 34.23 -25.46 -12.37
N SER A 54 33.84 -25.64 -11.11
CA SER A 54 33.45 -26.96 -10.63
C SER A 54 31.95 -27.15 -10.86
N ARG A 55 31.58 -28.05 -11.78
CA ARG A 55 30.18 -28.47 -11.95
C ARG A 55 29.84 -29.41 -10.80
N VAL A 56 29.05 -28.92 -9.84
CA VAL A 56 28.39 -29.80 -8.87
C VAL A 56 27.22 -30.46 -9.59
N THR A 57 27.34 -31.75 -9.90
CA THR A 57 26.21 -32.56 -10.37
C THR A 57 25.32 -32.93 -9.17
N PRO A 58 23.99 -32.78 -9.26
CA PRO A 58 23.10 -33.18 -8.18
C PRO A 58 23.05 -34.71 -8.04
N PRO A 59 22.79 -35.24 -6.84
CA PRO A 59 22.70 -36.68 -6.61
C PRO A 59 21.51 -37.30 -7.38
N PRO A 60 21.66 -38.52 -7.93
CA PRO A 60 20.60 -39.18 -8.68
C PRO A 60 19.50 -39.66 -7.72
N GLY A 61 18.27 -39.14 -7.88
CA GLY A 61 17.11 -39.60 -7.12
C GLY A 61 16.20 -38.51 -6.52
N ALA A 62 16.59 -37.23 -6.59
CA ALA A 62 15.71 -36.14 -6.17
C ALA A 62 14.67 -35.85 -7.27
N GLY A 63 13.52 -36.50 -7.16
CA GLY A 63 12.35 -36.23 -8.01
C GLY A 63 12.01 -34.74 -8.03
N ASN A 64 11.76 -34.25 -9.24
CA ASN A 64 11.43 -32.89 -9.62
C ASN A 64 10.15 -32.38 -8.90
N LYS A 65 10.26 -31.97 -7.62
CA LYS A 65 9.10 -31.50 -6.82
C LYS A 65 9.23 -30.10 -6.24
N PHE A 66 10.19 -29.30 -6.70
CA PHE A 66 10.23 -27.87 -6.40
C PHE A 66 10.61 -27.08 -7.64
N ARG A 67 9.63 -26.86 -8.53
CA ARG A 67 9.66 -25.65 -9.36
C ARG A 67 9.07 -24.53 -8.49
N PRO A 68 9.81 -23.47 -8.14
CA PRO A 68 9.16 -22.29 -7.59
C PRO A 68 8.09 -21.87 -8.60
N ARG A 69 6.83 -21.81 -8.16
CA ARG A 69 5.79 -21.19 -8.99
C ARG A 69 6.26 -19.75 -9.19
N GLY A 70 6.58 -19.38 -10.43
CA GLY A 70 6.86 -17.98 -10.77
C GLY A 70 5.75 -17.08 -10.25
N PRO A 71 6.01 -15.79 -9.99
CA PRO A 71 5.00 -14.89 -9.47
C PRO A 71 3.75 -14.99 -10.35
N ARG A 72 2.59 -15.25 -9.73
CA ARG A 72 1.31 -15.15 -10.44
C ARG A 72 1.22 -13.71 -10.92
N VAL A 73 1.38 -13.50 -12.22
CA VAL A 73 1.00 -12.24 -12.85
C VAL A 73 -0.52 -12.18 -12.73
N TYR A 74 -1.00 -11.47 -11.72
CA TYR A 74 -2.42 -11.20 -11.59
C TYR A 74 -2.78 -10.28 -12.74
N ALA A 75 -3.50 -10.80 -13.74
CA ALA A 75 -4.12 -9.94 -14.72
C ALA A 75 -5.19 -9.13 -13.96
N PRO A 76 -5.06 -7.80 -13.84
CA PRO A 76 -6.07 -7.02 -13.15
C PRO A 76 -7.42 -7.15 -13.87
N VAL A 77 -8.50 -6.99 -13.10
CA VAL A 77 -9.85 -6.99 -13.64
C VAL A 77 -9.93 -5.92 -14.72
N ARG A 78 -10.47 -6.30 -15.88
CA ARG A 78 -10.66 -5.38 -16.99
C ARG A 78 -11.73 -4.38 -16.62
N LEU A 79 -11.35 -3.13 -16.47
CA LEU A 79 -12.29 -2.03 -16.27
C LEU A 79 -13.02 -1.75 -17.58
N LYS A 80 -14.30 -1.45 -17.48
CA LYS A 80 -15.11 -0.99 -18.62
C LYS A 80 -14.99 0.52 -18.68
N GLN A 81 -14.73 1.08 -19.87
CA GLN A 81 -14.90 2.51 -20.08
C GLN A 81 -16.40 2.82 -20.18
N SER A 82 -16.87 3.77 -19.39
CA SER A 82 -18.24 4.27 -19.45
C SER A 82 -18.27 5.79 -19.60
N GLY A 83 -19.26 6.29 -20.35
CA GLY A 83 -19.47 7.72 -20.58
C GLY A 83 -18.53 8.40 -21.58
N PRO A 84 -18.81 9.66 -21.95
CA PRO A 84 -18.07 10.42 -22.98
C PRO A 84 -16.63 10.76 -22.58
N ASN A 85 -16.28 10.68 -21.28
CA ASN A 85 -14.96 11.01 -20.75
C ASN A 85 -14.07 9.79 -20.50
N GLY A 86 -14.52 8.57 -20.82
CA GLY A 86 -13.72 7.35 -20.65
C GLY A 86 -13.53 6.92 -19.19
N THR A 87 -14.49 7.21 -18.31
CA THR A 87 -14.45 6.85 -16.90
C THR A 87 -14.32 5.34 -16.73
N MET A 88 -13.33 4.89 -15.97
CA MET A 88 -13.07 3.47 -15.77
C MET A 88 -13.95 2.93 -14.65
N VAL A 89 -14.80 1.95 -14.96
CA VAL A 89 -15.73 1.34 -14.01
C VAL A 89 -15.38 -0.12 -13.75
N LEU A 90 -15.28 -0.47 -12.47
CA LEU A 90 -15.11 -1.83 -11.99
C LEU A 90 -16.47 -2.49 -11.84
N ASP A 91 -16.63 -3.62 -12.52
CA ASP A 91 -17.85 -4.42 -12.48
C ASP A 91 -17.48 -5.90 -12.36
N SER A 92 -17.11 -6.33 -11.15
CA SER A 92 -16.70 -7.70 -10.84
C SER A 92 -17.59 -8.37 -9.79
N PRO A 93 -17.67 -9.72 -9.76
CA PRO A 93 -18.37 -10.44 -8.70
C PRO A 93 -17.83 -10.10 -7.31
N GLU A 94 -16.51 -9.93 -7.16
CA GLU A 94 -15.85 -9.61 -5.90
C GLU A 94 -16.29 -8.23 -5.40
N PHE A 95 -16.32 -7.23 -6.29
CA PHE A 95 -16.82 -5.89 -5.99
C PHE A 95 -18.29 -5.94 -5.55
N ARG A 96 -19.16 -6.60 -6.34
CA ARG A 96 -20.59 -6.73 -6.03
C ARG A 96 -20.84 -7.45 -4.70
N SER A 97 -19.99 -8.42 -4.35
CA SER A 97 -20.09 -9.17 -3.09
C SER A 97 -19.84 -8.32 -1.83
N CYS A 98 -19.26 -7.13 -1.98
CA CYS A 98 -19.01 -6.21 -0.87
C CYS A 98 -20.24 -5.37 -0.52
N PHE A 99 -21.28 -5.31 -1.37
CA PHE A 99 -22.48 -4.49 -1.17
C PHE A 99 -23.51 -5.17 -0.28
N THR A 100 -23.17 -5.30 0.99
CA THR A 100 -24.10 -5.76 2.05
C THR A 100 -25.24 -4.77 2.24
N PRO A 101 -26.41 -5.20 2.75
CA PRO A 101 -27.49 -4.29 3.13
C PRO A 101 -27.00 -3.16 4.06
N GLU A 102 -26.08 -3.48 4.96
CA GLU A 102 -25.44 -2.57 5.91
C GLU A 102 -24.58 -1.53 5.18
N LEU A 103 -23.75 -1.92 4.21
CA LEU A 103 -23.00 -0.96 3.39
C LEU A 103 -23.92 -0.05 2.57
N LYS A 104 -25.00 -0.60 2.01
CA LYS A 104 -25.99 0.22 1.28
C LYS A 104 -26.66 1.24 2.19
N SER A 105 -26.93 0.85 3.43
CA SER A 105 -27.52 1.74 4.44
C SER A 105 -26.54 2.85 4.83
N LEU A 106 -25.26 2.51 5.02
CA LEU A 106 -24.19 3.49 5.24
C LEU A 106 -24.10 4.49 4.07
N ALA A 107 -24.05 3.98 2.83
CA ALA A 107 -23.98 4.82 1.63
C ALA A 107 -25.18 5.77 1.51
N ALA A 108 -26.38 5.29 1.82
CA ALA A 108 -27.59 6.10 1.82
C ALA A 108 -27.54 7.23 2.87
N ILE A 109 -26.97 6.97 4.04
CA ILE A 109 -26.75 8.00 5.08
C ILE A 109 -25.83 9.10 4.55
N PHE A 110 -24.65 8.76 4.01
CA PHE A 110 -23.73 9.76 3.45
C PHE A 110 -24.37 10.58 2.33
N THR A 111 -25.09 9.91 1.41
CA THR A 111 -25.81 10.57 0.32
C THR A 111 -26.87 11.53 0.83
N LYS A 112 -27.66 11.13 1.83
CA LYS A 112 -28.72 11.95 2.45
C LYS A 112 -28.16 13.23 3.06
N HIS A 113 -26.96 13.17 3.64
CA HIS A 113 -26.29 14.31 4.28
C HIS A 113 -25.38 15.10 3.33
N GLY A 114 -25.29 14.71 2.05
CA GLY A 114 -24.53 15.44 1.04
C GLY A 114 -23.01 15.22 1.10
N TYR A 115 -22.55 14.15 1.74
CA TYR A 115 -21.13 13.79 1.80
C TYR A 115 -20.79 12.66 0.84
N GLU A 116 -19.59 12.70 0.31
CA GLU A 116 -19.06 11.66 -0.56
C GLU A 116 -18.45 10.52 0.26
N LEU A 117 -18.68 9.28 -0.16
CA LEU A 117 -18.10 8.08 0.45
C LEU A 117 -17.48 7.21 -0.64
N ARG A 118 -16.20 6.90 -0.52
CA ARG A 118 -15.48 6.05 -1.47
C ARG A 118 -14.65 5.00 -0.74
N ILE A 119 -14.47 3.84 -1.37
CA ILE A 119 -13.53 2.82 -0.91
C ILE A 119 -12.11 3.33 -1.22
N ALA A 120 -11.17 3.12 -0.32
CA ALA A 120 -9.82 3.64 -0.43
C ALA A 120 -8.74 2.56 -0.28
N GLY A 121 -7.55 2.86 -0.79
CA GLY A 121 -6.32 2.16 -0.39
C GLY A 121 -6.23 0.70 -0.83
N GLY A 122 -5.80 -0.15 0.10
CA GLY A 122 -5.50 -1.57 -0.17
C GLY A 122 -6.71 -2.36 -0.65
N ALA A 123 -7.92 -2.00 -0.20
CA ALA A 123 -9.15 -2.64 -0.65
C ALA A 123 -9.38 -2.44 -2.15
N VAL A 124 -9.13 -1.23 -2.66
CA VAL A 124 -9.24 -0.92 -4.11
C VAL A 124 -8.25 -1.75 -4.91
N ARG A 125 -6.99 -1.82 -4.46
CA ARG A 125 -5.95 -2.65 -5.09
C ARG A 125 -6.38 -4.12 -5.17
N ASP A 126 -6.87 -4.68 -4.06
CA ASP A 126 -7.26 -6.09 -4.00
C ASP A 126 -8.46 -6.38 -4.92
N MET A 127 -9.47 -5.49 -4.94
CA MET A 127 -10.61 -5.60 -5.85
C MET A 127 -10.19 -5.54 -7.33
N LEU A 128 -9.27 -4.63 -7.67
CA LEU A 128 -8.70 -4.53 -9.02
C LEU A 128 -7.87 -5.75 -9.40
N MET A 129 -7.32 -6.49 -8.43
CA MET A 129 -6.66 -7.79 -8.65
C MET A 129 -7.64 -8.98 -8.70
N GLY A 130 -8.95 -8.73 -8.62
CA GLY A 130 -9.97 -9.78 -8.58
C GLY A 130 -9.97 -10.57 -7.27
N LYS A 131 -9.56 -9.94 -6.17
CA LYS A 131 -9.58 -10.52 -4.82
C LYS A 131 -10.65 -9.84 -4.00
N LYS A 132 -11.30 -10.60 -3.11
CA LYS A 132 -12.15 -10.03 -2.08
C LYS A 132 -11.25 -9.38 -1.01
N PRO A 133 -11.39 -8.09 -0.71
CA PRO A 133 -10.62 -7.46 0.36
C PRO A 133 -11.05 -8.03 1.72
N HIS A 134 -10.09 -8.12 2.63
CA HIS A 134 -10.35 -8.54 4.01
C HIS A 134 -10.96 -7.40 4.83
N ASP A 135 -10.32 -6.24 4.78
CA ASP A 135 -10.74 -5.02 5.46
C ASP A 135 -10.97 -3.93 4.41
N ILE A 136 -12.10 -3.24 4.51
CA ILE A 136 -12.47 -2.16 3.57
C ILE A 136 -12.36 -0.83 4.30
N ASP A 137 -11.34 -0.07 3.91
CA ASP A 137 -11.18 1.32 4.36
C ASP A 137 -12.07 2.23 3.50
N PHE A 138 -12.83 3.09 4.16
CA PHE A 138 -13.60 4.14 3.50
C PHE A 138 -12.96 5.51 3.71
N ALA A 139 -13.07 6.36 2.70
CA ALA A 139 -12.67 7.75 2.75
C ALA A 139 -13.88 8.65 2.47
N THR A 140 -13.91 9.83 3.10
CA THR A 140 -15.01 10.80 2.96
C THR A 140 -14.52 12.24 3.13
N ASN A 141 -15.22 13.19 2.50
CA ASN A 141 -15.03 14.63 2.74
C ASN A 141 -15.69 15.11 4.04
N ALA A 142 -16.48 14.29 4.74
CA ALA A 142 -17.03 14.63 6.05
C ALA A 142 -15.94 14.62 7.15
N THR A 143 -15.89 15.66 7.97
CA THR A 143 -15.03 15.71 9.16
C THR A 143 -15.49 14.72 10.24
N PRO A 144 -14.63 14.35 11.20
CA PRO A 144 -15.04 13.44 12.28
C PRO A 144 -16.24 13.96 13.08
N ASP A 145 -16.29 15.26 13.34
CA ASP A 145 -17.40 15.88 14.07
C ASP A 145 -18.70 15.85 13.25
N GLN A 146 -18.62 16.11 11.94
CA GLN A 146 -19.76 15.98 11.02
C GLN A 146 -20.26 14.54 10.96
N MET A 147 -19.35 13.56 10.86
CA MET A 147 -19.70 12.14 10.87
C MET A 147 -20.41 11.74 12.16
N LYS A 148 -19.90 12.18 13.32
CA LYS A 148 -20.56 11.91 14.62
C LYS A 148 -21.95 12.51 14.70
N ALA A 149 -22.11 13.77 14.29
CA ALA A 149 -23.40 14.45 14.31
C ALA A 149 -24.40 13.71 13.39
N MET A 150 -23.97 13.33 12.19
CA MET A 150 -24.74 12.56 11.24
C MET A 150 -25.13 11.19 11.80
N PHE A 151 -24.18 10.42 12.33
CA PHE A 151 -24.45 9.09 12.89
C PHE A 151 -25.36 9.16 14.12
N ALA A 152 -25.21 10.17 14.98
CA ALA A 152 -26.11 10.40 16.11
C ALA A 152 -27.55 10.68 15.63
N GLN A 153 -27.72 11.49 14.58
CA GLN A 153 -29.04 11.77 13.99
C GLN A 153 -29.69 10.53 13.38
N GLU A 154 -28.91 9.68 12.71
CA GLU A 154 -29.38 8.43 12.11
C GLU A 154 -29.42 7.25 13.10
N ARG A 155 -29.13 7.50 14.39
CA ARG A 155 -29.08 6.48 15.45
C ARG A 155 -28.11 5.32 15.15
N VAL A 156 -27.01 5.62 14.47
CA VAL A 156 -25.92 4.68 14.19
C VAL A 156 -24.90 4.76 15.32
N ARG A 157 -24.51 3.59 15.85
CA ARG A 157 -23.53 3.52 16.93
C ARG A 157 -22.13 3.74 16.37
N THR A 158 -21.38 4.66 16.97
CA THR A 158 -19.96 4.88 16.67
C THR A 158 -19.07 4.27 17.76
N PHE A 159 -17.86 3.89 17.37
CA PHE A 159 -16.84 3.30 18.24
C PHE A 159 -15.48 3.96 18.01
N ASN A 160 -14.58 3.73 18.96
CA ASN A 160 -13.14 3.98 18.82
C ASN A 160 -12.74 5.47 18.76
N GLU A 161 -13.00 6.20 19.84
CA GLU A 161 -12.66 7.63 19.99
C GLU A 161 -11.16 7.93 19.81
N LYS A 162 -10.29 6.94 20.00
CA LYS A 162 -8.83 7.10 19.83
C LYS A 162 -8.42 7.35 18.38
N GLY A 163 -9.18 6.84 17.40
CA GLY A 163 -8.89 7.01 15.97
C GLY A 163 -9.21 8.40 15.43
N GLU A 164 -9.99 9.18 16.19
CA GLU A 164 -10.51 10.49 15.77
C GLU A 164 -9.40 11.53 15.61
N LYS A 165 -8.34 11.42 16.42
CA LYS A 165 -7.16 12.28 16.31
C LYS A 165 -6.49 12.18 14.93
N HIS A 166 -6.72 11.08 14.22
CA HIS A 166 -6.23 10.85 12.86
C HIS A 166 -7.34 10.91 11.82
N GLY A 167 -8.55 11.33 12.20
CA GLY A 167 -9.68 11.48 11.30
C GLY A 167 -10.51 10.24 11.05
N THR A 168 -10.30 9.14 11.79
CA THR A 168 -11.05 7.89 11.59
C THR A 168 -12.19 7.77 12.60
N VAL A 169 -13.38 7.46 12.10
CA VAL A 169 -14.57 7.11 12.88
C VAL A 169 -15.01 5.70 12.47
N CYS A 170 -15.20 4.82 13.46
CA CYS A 170 -15.75 3.49 13.24
C CYS A 170 -17.26 3.51 13.48
N ALA A 171 -18.06 3.21 12.46
CA ALA A 171 -19.52 3.12 12.57
C ALA A 171 -19.97 1.66 12.54
N ARG A 172 -20.96 1.29 13.36
CA ARG A 172 -21.61 -0.02 13.31
C ARG A 172 -23.03 0.11 12.83
N VAL A 173 -23.30 -0.46 11.67
CA VAL A 173 -24.61 -0.37 11.00
C VAL A 173 -25.36 -1.68 11.21
N GLY A 174 -26.65 -1.56 11.57
CA GLY A 174 -27.54 -2.70 11.79
C GLY A 174 -27.09 -3.65 12.89
N ASP A 175 -26.26 -3.18 13.84
CA ASP A 175 -25.65 -3.96 14.92
C ASP A 175 -24.90 -5.22 14.45
N LYS A 176 -24.42 -5.26 13.20
CA LYS A 176 -23.76 -6.42 12.59
C LYS A 176 -22.35 -6.12 12.09
N GLU A 177 -22.23 -5.11 11.23
CA GLU A 177 -20.98 -4.80 10.51
C GLU A 177 -20.38 -3.48 10.98
N ASN A 178 -19.04 -3.46 11.06
CA ASN A 178 -18.28 -2.27 11.40
C ASN A 178 -17.63 -1.70 10.14
N PHE A 179 -17.64 -0.38 10.01
CA PHE A 179 -17.07 0.36 8.89
C PHE A 179 -16.08 1.38 9.44
N GLU A 180 -14.83 1.29 9.00
CA GLU A 180 -13.80 2.30 9.30
C GLU A 180 -13.84 3.38 8.22
N ILE A 181 -14.12 4.61 8.63
CA ILE A 181 -14.33 5.73 7.73
C ILE A 181 -13.38 6.85 8.14
N THR A 182 -12.52 7.24 7.22
CA THR A 182 -11.49 8.25 7.46
C THR A 182 -11.76 9.50 6.65
N THR A 183 -11.77 10.65 7.32
CA THR A 183 -11.80 11.96 6.67
C THR A 183 -10.54 12.14 5.81
N LEU A 184 -10.73 12.66 4.60
CA LEU A 184 -9.62 13.07 3.74
C LEU A 184 -8.71 14.06 4.48
N ARG A 185 -7.40 13.84 4.40
CA ARG A 185 -6.45 14.63 5.17
C ARG A 185 -5.14 14.89 4.46
N ILE A 186 -4.38 15.83 5.02
CA ILE A 186 -3.03 16.22 4.68
C ILE A 186 -2.19 15.98 5.94
N ASP A 187 -1.06 15.30 5.79
CA ASP A 187 -0.11 15.14 6.89
C ASP A 187 0.82 16.38 6.89
N VAL A 188 0.74 17.23 7.92
CA VAL A 188 1.45 18.52 8.01
C VAL A 188 2.85 18.34 8.59
N ALA A 189 2.96 17.54 9.64
CA ALA A 189 4.22 17.16 10.25
C ALA A 189 4.14 15.69 10.69
N THR A 190 5.15 14.91 10.35
CA THR A 190 5.29 13.51 10.78
C THR A 190 6.67 13.31 11.38
N ASP A 191 6.73 12.75 12.59
CA ASP A 191 7.98 12.29 13.20
C ASP A 191 8.12 10.75 13.14
N GLY A 192 7.25 10.09 12.37
CA GLY A 192 7.16 8.63 12.24
C GLY A 192 6.38 7.94 13.36
N ARG A 193 6.02 8.64 14.45
CA ARG A 193 5.16 8.13 15.53
C ARG A 193 3.88 8.95 15.72
N HIS A 194 3.94 10.24 15.43
CA HIS A 194 2.83 11.17 15.49
C HIS A 194 2.77 11.95 14.18
N ALA A 195 1.55 12.04 13.63
CA ALA A 195 1.25 12.87 12.49
C ALA A 195 0.26 13.96 12.95
N GLU A 196 0.64 15.23 12.75
CA GLU A 196 -0.30 16.33 12.77
C GLU A 196 -1.03 16.35 11.43
N VAL A 197 -2.36 16.31 11.47
CA VAL A 197 -3.20 16.16 10.28
C VAL A 197 -4.12 17.35 10.11
N GLN A 198 -4.28 17.80 8.88
CA GLN A 198 -5.28 18.79 8.48
C GLN A 198 -6.31 18.13 7.58
N PHE A 199 -7.59 18.30 7.86
CA PHE A 199 -8.65 17.77 7.00
C PHE A 199 -8.78 18.59 5.72
N THR A 200 -9.10 17.91 4.62
CA THR A 200 -9.30 18.49 3.29
C THR A 200 -10.53 17.89 2.65
N GLU A 201 -11.06 18.52 1.62
CA GLU A 201 -12.11 17.95 0.76
C GLU A 201 -11.55 17.49 -0.60
N ASP A 202 -10.26 17.75 -0.85
CA ASP A 202 -9.60 17.39 -2.11
C ASP A 202 -9.05 15.96 -2.06
N TRP A 203 -9.70 15.08 -2.82
CA TRP A 203 -9.32 13.69 -3.01
C TRP A 203 -7.91 13.50 -3.57
N LYS A 204 -7.47 14.37 -4.48
CA LYS A 204 -6.13 14.27 -5.08
C LYS A 204 -5.06 14.55 -4.03
N VAL A 205 -5.33 15.48 -3.12
CA VAL A 205 -4.42 15.80 -2.02
C VAL A 205 -4.32 14.62 -1.04
N ASP A 206 -5.45 13.97 -0.68
CA ASP A 206 -5.41 12.75 0.14
C ASP A 206 -4.68 11.60 -0.56
N ALA A 207 -4.87 11.43 -1.88
CA ALA A 207 -4.12 10.44 -2.65
C ALA A 207 -2.62 10.72 -2.62
N ASN A 208 -2.21 12.00 -2.65
CA ASN A 208 -0.80 12.39 -2.71
C ASN A 208 0.00 12.04 -1.44
N ARG A 209 -0.66 12.02 -0.26
CA ARG A 209 0.00 11.66 1.01
C ARG A 209 0.18 10.14 1.20
N ARG A 210 -0.41 9.32 0.33
CA ARG A 210 -0.31 7.85 0.42
C ARG A 210 1.07 7.40 -0.07
N ASP A 211 1.45 6.20 0.34
CA ASP A 211 2.79 5.66 0.12
C ASP A 211 3.02 5.26 -1.34
N LEU A 212 2.19 4.36 -1.85
CA LEU A 212 2.36 3.70 -3.15
C LEU A 212 1.23 4.07 -4.12
N THR A 213 1.56 4.17 -5.41
CA THR A 213 0.59 4.50 -6.48
C THR A 213 -0.60 3.55 -6.46
N VAL A 214 -0.32 2.24 -6.34
CA VAL A 214 -1.32 1.17 -6.25
C VAL A 214 -2.22 1.26 -5.00
N ASN A 215 -1.80 1.99 -3.96
CA ASN A 215 -2.58 2.22 -2.74
C ASN A 215 -3.18 3.63 -2.67
N SER A 216 -2.99 4.44 -3.72
CA SER A 216 -3.42 5.85 -3.77
C SER A 216 -4.76 6.06 -4.49
N MET A 217 -5.38 4.98 -4.96
CA MET A 217 -6.64 5.01 -5.70
C MET A 217 -7.86 4.99 -4.77
N PHE A 218 -8.98 5.49 -5.30
CA PHE A 218 -10.30 5.38 -4.69
C PHE A 218 -11.29 4.74 -5.64
N LEU A 219 -12.29 4.06 -5.09
CA LEU A 219 -13.36 3.44 -5.85
C LEU A 219 -14.71 3.96 -5.33
N GLY A 220 -15.48 4.56 -6.22
CA GLY A 220 -16.86 4.91 -5.97
C GLY A 220 -17.72 3.66 -5.76
N LEU A 221 -18.81 3.82 -5.02
CA LEU A 221 -19.77 2.75 -4.78
C LEU A 221 -20.57 2.35 -6.04
N ASP A 222 -20.50 3.17 -7.08
CA ASP A 222 -20.97 2.90 -8.44
C ASP A 222 -19.96 2.11 -9.28
N GLY A 223 -18.76 1.87 -8.75
CA GLY A 223 -17.65 1.20 -9.42
C GLY A 223 -16.69 2.16 -10.13
N THR A 224 -16.92 3.47 -10.09
CA THR A 224 -16.04 4.45 -10.74
C THR A 224 -14.66 4.49 -10.06
N LEU A 225 -13.60 4.25 -10.82
CA LEU A 225 -12.22 4.35 -10.34
C LEU A 225 -11.71 5.79 -10.43
N TYR A 226 -11.20 6.30 -9.31
CA TYR A 226 -10.48 7.57 -9.22
C TYR A 226 -9.00 7.28 -9.00
N ASP A 227 -8.20 7.54 -10.04
CA ASP A 227 -6.75 7.35 -10.04
C ASP A 227 -6.05 8.65 -10.46
N TYR A 228 -5.25 9.21 -9.55
CA TYR A 228 -4.54 10.47 -9.75
C TYR A 228 -3.04 10.30 -10.05
N PHE A 229 -2.50 9.10 -9.80
CA PHE A 229 -1.06 8.82 -9.79
C PHE A 229 -0.70 7.55 -10.58
N ASN A 230 -1.55 7.17 -11.55
CA ASN A 230 -1.32 6.05 -12.47
C ASN A 230 -1.20 4.68 -11.76
N GLY A 231 -1.89 4.52 -10.63
CA GLY A 231 -1.91 3.28 -9.86
C GLY A 231 -2.51 2.10 -10.61
N TYR A 232 -3.47 2.30 -11.52
CA TYR A 232 -4.07 1.22 -12.29
C TYR A 232 -3.09 0.60 -13.29
N GLU A 233 -2.37 1.43 -14.04
CA GLU A 233 -1.37 0.94 -14.99
C GLU A 233 -0.15 0.35 -14.28
N ASP A 234 0.28 0.92 -13.14
CA ASP A 234 1.33 0.32 -12.32
C ASP A 234 0.92 -1.07 -11.82
N LEU A 235 -0.32 -1.22 -11.33
CA LEU A 235 -0.86 -2.51 -10.90
C LEU A 235 -0.88 -3.53 -12.05
N LYS A 236 -1.31 -3.11 -13.24
CA LYS A 236 -1.35 -3.95 -14.45
C LYS A 236 0.03 -4.41 -14.90
N ASN A 237 1.03 -3.55 -14.77
CA ASN A 237 2.41 -3.85 -15.12
C ASN A 237 3.18 -4.57 -13.99
N GLY A 238 2.54 -4.81 -12.84
CA GLY A 238 3.17 -5.41 -11.68
C GLY A 238 4.30 -4.55 -11.12
N VAL A 239 4.12 -3.23 -11.17
CA VAL A 239 5.06 -2.21 -10.69
C VAL A 239 4.61 -1.72 -9.33
N CYS A 240 5.52 -1.70 -8.36
CA CYS A 240 5.34 -1.03 -7.07
C CYS A 240 6.10 0.28 -7.12
N ALA A 241 5.40 1.41 -7.13
CA ALA A 241 6.00 2.74 -7.21
C ALA A 241 5.48 3.64 -6.09
N PHE A 242 6.34 4.55 -5.61
CA PHE A 242 5.95 5.58 -4.66
C PHE A 242 5.14 6.69 -5.33
N VAL A 243 4.24 7.31 -4.57
CA VAL A 243 3.58 8.54 -5.01
C VAL A 243 4.55 9.71 -4.88
N GLY A 244 4.95 10.31 -6.01
CA GLY A 244 5.93 11.39 -6.03
C GLY A 244 7.37 10.89 -5.91
N ASP A 245 8.22 11.65 -5.22
CA ASP A 245 9.64 11.34 -5.07
C ASP A 245 9.89 10.25 -4.01
N PRO A 246 10.46 9.08 -4.36
CA PRO A 246 10.68 7.98 -3.42
C PRO A 246 11.56 8.33 -2.22
N GLU A 247 12.60 9.16 -2.42
CA GLU A 247 13.52 9.55 -1.35
C GLU A 247 12.79 10.36 -0.28
N SER A 248 12.05 11.39 -0.70
CA SER A 248 11.21 12.22 0.17
C SER A 248 10.19 11.36 0.93
N ARG A 249 9.51 10.42 0.25
CA ARG A 249 8.53 9.53 0.89
C ARG A 249 9.13 8.61 1.93
N ILE A 250 10.34 8.10 1.71
CA ILE A 250 11.03 7.25 2.68
C ILE A 250 11.50 8.06 3.89
N GLN A 251 11.91 9.31 3.69
CA GLN A 251 12.34 10.19 4.78
C GLN A 251 11.17 10.61 5.70
N GLU A 252 9.96 10.75 5.14
CA GLU A 252 8.72 11.01 5.92
C GLU A 252 8.35 9.84 6.85
N ASP A 253 8.51 8.61 6.39
CA ASP A 253 8.26 7.39 7.17
C ASP A 253 9.12 6.22 6.67
N TYR A 254 10.15 5.88 7.45
CA TYR A 254 11.06 4.79 7.12
C TYR A 254 10.38 3.40 7.10
N LEU A 255 9.21 3.22 7.72
CA LEU A 255 8.45 1.97 7.64
C LEU A 255 7.92 1.72 6.23
N ARG A 256 7.83 2.75 5.37
CA ARG A 256 7.46 2.59 3.97
C ARG A 256 8.43 1.71 3.18
N ILE A 257 9.70 1.60 3.62
CA ILE A 257 10.65 0.63 3.05
C ILE A 257 10.13 -0.80 3.27
N LEU A 258 9.67 -1.12 4.47
CA LEU A 258 9.13 -2.45 4.77
C LEU A 258 7.81 -2.69 4.04
N ARG A 259 6.98 -1.65 3.91
CA ARG A 259 5.71 -1.71 3.17
C ARG A 259 5.93 -1.94 1.66
N TYR A 260 7.01 -1.44 1.10
CA TYR A 260 7.38 -1.67 -0.30
C TYR A 260 7.70 -3.15 -0.59
N PHE A 261 8.36 -3.85 0.34
CA PHE A 261 8.71 -5.26 0.17
C PHE A 261 7.57 -6.24 0.45
N ARG A 262 6.57 -5.83 1.23
CA ARG A 262 5.43 -6.66 1.66
C ARG A 262 4.41 -6.83 0.54
#